data_AF-A0A060ZIG6-F1
#
_entry.id   AF-A0A060ZIG6-F1
#
_cell.length_a   1.000
_cell.length_b   1.000
_cell.length_c   1.000
_cell.angle_alpha   90.00
_cell.angle_beta   90.00
_cell.angle_gamma   90.00
#
_symmetry.space_group_name_H-M   'P 1'
#
loop_
_entity.id
_entity.type
_entity.pdbx_description
1 polymer ?
#
loop_
_entity_poly.entity_id
_entity_poly.type
_entity_poly.pdbx_seq_one_letter_code
_entity_poly.pdbx_strand_id
1 'polypeptide(L)'
;MAGFVSALVRARRNIIIGGGTNVGKTTVVRAFASQIPPTERLITIEDTFELGLNTDTAAHPNVVAMQAREPNLEVKGANIPIRQLSWAFPVDGEAVGVTWCGTR
;
A
#
# COMPACT_ATOMS: atom_id res chain seq x y z
N MET A 1 8.99 9.78 18.77
CA MET A 1 8.89 8.92 17.57
C MET A 1 7.75 9.33 16.64
N ALA A 2 6.50 9.45 17.12
CA ALA A 2 5.34 9.81 16.29
C ALA A 2 5.52 11.10 15.46
N GLY A 3 6.09 12.17 16.05
CA GLY A 3 6.36 13.42 15.33
C GLY A 3 7.34 13.27 14.15
N PHE A 4 8.33 12.38 14.26
CA PHE A 4 9.27 12.09 13.17
C PHE A 4 8.59 11.36 12.01
N VAL A 5 7.77 10.35 12.32
CA VAL A 5 6.97 9.62 11.32
C VAL A 5 6.01 10.58 10.60
N SER A 6 5.29 11.41 11.35
CA SER A 6 4.37 12.41 10.76
C SER A 6 5.11 13.40 9.85
N ALA A 7 6.31 13.85 10.25
CA ALA A 7 7.14 14.72 9.42
C ALA A 7 7.58 14.06 8.10
N LEU A 8 8.00 12.79 8.13
CA LEU A 8 8.35 12.05 6.92
C LEU A 8 7.16 11.88 5.96
N VAL A 9 5.99 11.57 6.51
CA VAL A 9 4.74 11.40 5.73
C VAL A 9 4.31 12.74 5.11
N ARG A 10 4.26 13.82 5.90
CA ARG A 10 3.93 15.17 5.40
C ARG A 10 4.93 15.68 4.38
N ALA A 11 6.20 15.29 4.50
CA ALA A 11 7.25 15.61 3.53
C ALA A 11 7.23 14.70 2.28
N ARG A 12 6.24 13.80 2.15
CA ARG A 12 6.04 12.88 1.01
C ARG A 12 7.33 12.11 0.66
N ARG A 13 8.04 11.64 1.69
CA ARG A 13 9.27 10.86 1.50
C ARG A 13 8.94 9.42 1.09
N ASN A 14 9.73 8.89 0.16
CA ASN A 14 9.72 7.47 -0.15
C ASN A 14 10.35 6.71 1.02
N ILE A 15 9.59 5.79 1.62
CA ILE A 15 9.99 5.08 2.83
C ILE A 15 9.92 3.58 2.55
N ILE A 16 11.02 2.89 2.81
CA ILE A 16 11.11 1.43 2.71
C ILE A 16 11.20 0.86 4.12
N ILE A 17 10.29 -0.06 4.46
CA ILE A 17 10.29 -0.76 5.74
C ILE A 17 10.82 -2.18 5.51
N GLY A 18 12.06 -2.42 5.92
CA GLY A 18 12.72 -3.72 5.83
C GLY A 18 12.63 -4.54 7.13
N GLY A 19 12.86 -5.85 7.03
CA GLY A 19 12.90 -6.76 8.17
C GLY A 19 12.53 -8.19 7.80
N GLY A 20 12.82 -9.15 8.69
CA GLY A 20 12.47 -10.56 8.51
C GLY A 20 10.96 -10.85 8.49
N THR A 21 10.58 -12.10 8.28
CA THR A 21 9.18 -12.51 8.35
C THR A 21 8.63 -12.35 9.77
N ASN A 22 7.39 -11.90 9.90
CA ASN A 22 6.68 -11.75 11.17
C ASN A 22 7.31 -10.78 12.22
N VAL A 23 8.18 -9.86 11.79
CA VAL A 23 8.76 -8.83 12.68
C VAL A 23 7.90 -7.56 12.82
N GLY A 24 6.67 -7.57 12.30
CA GLY A 24 5.74 -6.45 12.42
C GLY A 24 5.85 -5.37 11.33
N LYS A 25 6.44 -5.68 10.15
CA LYS A 25 6.51 -4.73 9.02
C LYS A 25 5.15 -4.15 8.65
N THR A 26 4.14 -5.01 8.51
CA THR A 26 2.76 -4.61 8.20
C THR A 26 2.19 -3.66 9.26
N THR A 27 2.49 -3.92 10.54
CA THR A 27 2.11 -3.03 11.65
C THR A 27 2.76 -1.65 11.53
N VAL A 28 4.05 -1.61 11.18
CA VAL A 28 4.75 -0.33 10.96
C VAL A 28 4.17 0.41 9.76
N VAL A 29 3.89 -0.27 8.64
CA VAL A 29 3.24 0.35 7.48
C VAL A 29 1.90 0.97 7.87
N ARG A 30 1.05 0.27 8.64
CA ARG A 30 -0.21 0.81 9.14
C ARG A 30 -0.03 2.02 10.06
N ALA A 31 1.00 2.01 10.90
CA ALA A 31 1.32 3.17 11.74
C ALA A 31 1.72 4.40 10.90
N PHE A 32 2.48 4.22 9.82
CA PHE A 32 2.78 5.30 8.87
C PHE A 32 1.53 5.74 8.11
N ALA A 33 0.69 4.80 7.64
CA ALA A 33 -0.55 5.10 6.94
C ALA A 33 -1.49 5.95 7.81
N SER A 34 -1.58 5.68 9.11
CA SER A 34 -2.40 6.47 10.06
C SER A 34 -2.02 7.96 10.15
N GLN A 35 -0.83 8.34 9.67
CA GLN A 35 -0.35 9.72 9.66
C GLN A 35 -0.65 10.44 8.33
N ILE A 36 -1.17 9.72 7.33
CA ILE A 36 -1.55 10.28 6.02
C ILE A 36 -2.89 11.01 6.17
N PRO A 37 -2.99 12.28 5.74
CA PRO A 37 -4.26 13.02 5.75
C PRO A 37 -5.37 12.28 4.97
N PRO A 38 -6.63 12.28 5.45
CA PRO A 38 -7.74 11.62 4.76
C PRO A 38 -8.05 12.15 3.35
N THR A 39 -7.55 13.35 3.02
CA THR A 39 -7.69 13.97 1.70
C THR A 39 -6.78 13.38 0.64
N GLU A 40 -5.73 12.65 1.04
CA GLU A 40 -4.79 12.03 0.11
C GLU A 40 -5.41 10.78 -0.51
N ARG A 41 -5.13 10.55 -1.79
CA ARG A 41 -5.50 9.31 -2.47
C ARG A 41 -4.42 8.25 -2.22
N LEU A 42 -4.83 7.08 -1.74
CA LEU A 42 -3.94 5.95 -1.46
C LEU A 42 -4.15 4.83 -2.47
N ILE A 43 -3.05 4.26 -2.91
CA ILE A 43 -3.04 3.02 -3.69
C ILE A 43 -2.20 2.02 -2.93
N THR A 44 -2.80 0.87 -2.58
CA THR A 44 -2.05 -0.27 -2.04
C THR A 44 -1.90 -1.34 -3.11
N ILE A 45 -0.71 -1.93 -3.15
CA ILE A 45 -0.41 -3.11 -3.97
C ILE A 45 0.15 -4.14 -3.03
N GLU A 46 -0.47 -5.32 -2.98
CA GLU A 46 -0.15 -6.38 -2.02
C GLU A 46 -0.23 -7.76 -2.70
N ASP A 47 0.56 -8.75 -2.26
CA ASP A 47 0.40 -10.13 -2.74
C ASP A 47 -0.84 -10.81 -2.16
N THR A 48 -1.15 -10.48 -0.90
CA THR A 48 -2.38 -10.84 -0.20
C THR A 48 -2.83 -9.63 0.57
N PHE A 49 -4.14 -9.33 0.56
CA PHE A 49 -4.67 -8.20 1.30
C PHE A 49 -4.43 -8.38 2.80
N GLU A 50 -3.51 -7.59 3.34
CA GLU A 50 -3.20 -7.54 4.77
C GLU A 50 -3.43 -6.14 5.32
N LEU A 51 -3.13 -5.07 4.59
CA LEU A 51 -3.13 -3.72 5.14
C LEU A 51 -4.51 -3.25 5.60
N GLY A 52 -5.56 -3.54 4.82
CA GLY A 52 -6.95 -3.26 5.16
C GLY A 52 -7.31 -1.76 5.23
N LEU A 53 -6.49 -0.87 4.68
CA LEU A 53 -6.72 0.58 4.75
C LEU A 53 -8.04 1.01 4.08
N ASN A 54 -8.48 0.26 3.06
CA ASN A 54 -9.74 0.48 2.37
C ASN A 54 -10.99 0.14 3.21
N THR A 55 -10.83 -0.48 4.38
CA THR A 55 -11.96 -0.83 5.27
C THR A 55 -12.26 0.26 6.29
N ASP A 56 -11.27 1.09 6.65
CA ASP A 56 -11.44 2.25 7.53
C ASP A 56 -11.72 3.50 6.69
N THR A 57 -12.98 3.68 6.30
CA THR A 57 -13.40 4.80 5.44
C THR A 57 -13.39 6.15 6.15
N ALA A 58 -13.32 6.16 7.49
CA ALA A 58 -13.20 7.40 8.26
C ALA A 58 -11.76 7.93 8.21
N ALA A 59 -10.77 7.05 8.38
CA ALA A 59 -9.36 7.43 8.27
C ALA A 59 -8.91 7.59 6.82
N HIS A 60 -9.38 6.71 5.93
CA HIS A 60 -8.92 6.61 4.55
C HIS A 60 -10.09 6.45 3.57
N PRO A 61 -10.81 7.55 3.25
CA PRO A 61 -11.98 7.50 2.37
C PRO A 61 -11.62 7.24 0.89
N ASN A 62 -10.37 7.42 0.47
CA ASN A 62 -9.94 7.36 -0.93
C ASN A 62 -8.80 6.35 -1.14
N VAL A 63 -9.09 5.05 -0.93
CA VAL A 63 -8.12 3.96 -1.11
C VAL A 63 -8.51 3.07 -2.27
N VAL A 64 -7.55 2.78 -3.15
CA VAL A 64 -7.64 1.70 -4.13
C VAL A 64 -6.70 0.58 -3.71
N ALA A 65 -7.26 -0.54 -3.26
CA ALA A 65 -6.50 -1.72 -2.88
C ALA A 65 -6.37 -2.68 -4.07
N MET A 66 -5.14 -3.04 -4.41
CA MET A 66 -4.81 -3.95 -5.51
C MET A 66 -4.08 -5.17 -4.98
N GLN A 67 -4.45 -6.32 -5.52
CA GLN A 67 -3.80 -7.59 -5.19
C GLN A 67 -3.09 -8.14 -6.43
N ALA A 68 -1.81 -8.50 -6.29
CA ALA A 68 -1.12 -9.28 -7.29
C ALA A 68 -1.68 -10.70 -7.32
N ARG A 69 -1.93 -11.24 -8.51
CA ARG A 69 -2.51 -12.57 -8.67
C ARG A 69 -1.66 -13.40 -9.63
N GLU A 70 -1.38 -14.62 -9.20
CA GLU A 70 -0.89 -15.68 -10.09
C GLU A 70 -2.03 -16.20 -10.99
N PRO A 71 -1.72 -16.78 -12.15
CA PRO A 71 -2.75 -17.26 -13.07
C PRO A 71 -3.50 -18.46 -12.48
N ASN A 72 -4.83 -18.42 -12.49
CA ASN A 72 -5.67 -19.56 -12.09
C ASN A 72 -5.88 -20.53 -13.27
N LEU A 73 -5.91 -21.83 -12.98
CA LEU A 73 -6.12 -22.92 -13.96
C LEU A 73 -7.52 -22.91 -14.60
N GLU A 74 -8.51 -22.31 -13.95
CA GLU A 74 -9.83 -22.05 -14.52
C GLU A 74 -9.80 -20.71 -15.27
N VAL A 75 -9.76 -20.79 -16.60
CA VAL A 75 -9.60 -19.68 -17.55
C VAL A 75 -10.49 -18.48 -17.20
N LYS A 76 -9.87 -17.42 -16.65
CA LYS A 76 -10.24 -15.98 -16.75
C LYS A 76 -9.37 -15.02 -15.90
N GLY A 77 -8.28 -15.46 -15.28
CA GLY A 77 -7.36 -14.57 -14.55
C GLY A 77 -6.03 -14.40 -15.29
N ALA A 78 -5.70 -13.18 -15.72
CA ALA A 78 -4.34 -12.86 -16.14
C ALA A 78 -3.40 -12.94 -14.93
N ASN A 79 -2.18 -13.47 -15.11
CA ASN A 79 -1.10 -13.28 -14.15
C ASN A 79 -0.76 -11.79 -14.13
N ILE A 80 -1.01 -11.10 -13.01
CA ILE A 80 -0.68 -9.68 -12.86
C ILE A 80 0.38 -9.57 -11.76
N PRO A 81 1.68 -9.70 -12.08
CA PRO A 81 2.75 -9.46 -11.13
C PRO A 81 2.74 -8.00 -10.65
N ILE A 82 3.23 -7.73 -9.44
CA ILE A 82 3.30 -6.37 -8.85
C ILE A 82 3.88 -5.34 -9.83
N ARG A 83 4.94 -5.69 -10.58
CA ARG A 83 5.56 -4.79 -11.57
C ARG A 83 4.60 -4.32 -12.67
N GLN A 84 3.58 -5.13 -12.96
CA GLN A 84 2.55 -4.81 -13.92
C GLN A 84 1.37 -4.08 -13.28
N LEU A 85 1.30 -3.89 -11.96
CA LEU A 85 0.27 -3.02 -11.37
C LEU A 85 0.64 -1.53 -11.46
N SER A 86 1.82 -1.20 -12.00
CA SER A 86 2.30 0.19 -12.12
C SER A 86 1.46 1.06 -13.06
N TRP A 87 0.72 0.48 -14.03
CA TRP A 87 -0.19 1.24 -14.90
C TRP A 87 -1.44 1.72 -14.17
N ALA A 88 -1.72 1.17 -12.99
CA ALA A 88 -2.88 1.54 -12.19
C ALA A 88 -2.59 2.76 -11.28
N PHE A 89 -1.36 3.27 -11.26
CA PHE A 89 -1.08 4.61 -10.73
C PHE A 89 -1.50 5.66 -11.77
N PRO A 90 -2.43 6.56 -11.45
CA PRO A 90 -2.70 7.69 -12.32
C PRO A 90 -1.44 8.56 -12.44
N VAL A 91 -1.13 8.98 -13.67
CA VAL A 91 0.10 9.69 -14.07
C VAL A 91 0.09 11.16 -13.62
N ASP A 92 -0.97 11.60 -12.93
CA ASP A 92 -1.21 12.97 -12.48
C ASP A 92 -0.45 13.36 -11.20
N GLY A 93 0.17 12.40 -10.49
CA GLY A 93 1.02 12.68 -9.33
C GLY A 93 0.26 13.05 -8.05
N GLU A 94 -1.06 12.86 -8.01
CA GLU A 94 -1.91 13.18 -6.84
C GLU A 94 -2.08 12.01 -5.85
N ALA A 95 -1.45 10.86 -6.12
CA ALA A 95 -1.54 9.69 -5.26
C ALA A 95 -0.28 9.49 -4.41
N VAL A 96 -0.46 9.26 -3.11
CA VAL A 96 0.59 8.73 -2.24
C VAL A 96 0.57 7.20 -2.38
N GLY A 97 1.59 6.65 -3.03
CA GLY A 97 1.73 5.21 -3.22
C GLY A 97 2.23 4.51 -1.96
N VAL A 98 1.49 3.51 -1.48
CA VAL A 98 1.97 2.58 -0.44
C VAL A 98 2.11 1.22 -1.11
N THR A 99 3.30 0.90 -1.59
CA THR A 99 3.59 -0.41 -2.19
C THR A 99 4.12 -1.36 -1.12
N TRP A 100 3.52 -2.55 -1.02
CA TRP A 100 3.97 -3.58 -0.10
C TRP A 100 4.12 -4.92 -0.84
N CYS A 101 5.34 -5.45 -0.86
CA CYS A 101 5.62 -6.79 -1.38
C CYS A 101 5.71 -7.74 -0.18
N GLY A 102 4.81 -8.71 -0.12
CA GLY A 102 4.79 -9.72 0.92
C GLY A 102 5.90 -10.74 0.65
N THR A 103 6.88 -10.82 1.54
CA THR A 103 7.91 -11.86 1.47
C THR A 103 7.29 -13.20 1.86
N ARG A 104 6.67 -13.90 0.91
CA ARG A 104 6.83 -15.35 0.89
C ARG A 104 8.26 -15.68 0.50
#